data_AF-A0A6G8AFS2-F1
#
_entry.id   AF-A0A6G8AFS2-F1
#
_cell.length_a   1.000
_cell.length_b   1.000
_cell.length_c   1.000
_cell.angle_alpha   90.00
_cell.angle_beta   90.00
_cell.angle_gamma   90.00
#
_symmetry.space_group_name_H-M   'P 1'
#
loop_
_entity.id
_entity.type
_entity.pdbx_description
1 polymer ?
#
loop_
_entity_poly.entity_id
_entity_poly.type
_entity_poly.pdbx_seq_one_letter_code
_entity_poly.pdbx_strand_id
1 'polypeptide(L)'
;MSTEYVIVVTGSIVSEYYPELKRILISVQKRSAPYVIEGMFAEFGEVADGLFSALLDDHLGLFFSLIEVSETNGDFRWGWEGYGYAESFLQDVLQLFDLFGLQNLKGEVYGDEEIYRCIVTADSIDCEYVER
;
A
#
# COMPACT_ATOMS: atom_id res chain seq x y z
N MET A 1 -16.94 16.06 10.25
CA MET A 1 -16.87 14.59 10.31
C MET A 1 -15.72 14.20 9.40
N SER A 2 -14.89 13.22 9.77
CA SER A 2 -13.84 12.74 8.86
C SER A 2 -14.48 11.72 7.93
N THR A 3 -14.30 11.87 6.62
CA THR A 3 -14.78 10.88 5.63
C THR A 3 -13.97 9.60 5.81
N GLU A 4 -14.69 8.47 5.81
CA GLU A 4 -14.10 7.14 5.82
C GLU A 4 -13.74 6.77 4.38
N TYR A 5 -12.50 6.37 4.18
CA TYR A 5 -11.98 6.01 2.87
C TYR A 5 -11.71 4.51 2.81
N VAL A 6 -12.00 3.92 1.66
CA VAL A 6 -11.48 2.60 1.30
C VAL A 6 -10.34 2.82 0.31
N ILE A 7 -9.14 2.37 0.66
CA ILE A 7 -7.96 2.40 -0.21
C ILE A 7 -7.71 1.00 -0.74
N VAL A 8 -7.51 0.86 -2.04
CA VAL A 8 -7.28 -0.41 -2.71
C VAL A 8 -6.04 -0.32 -3.57
N VAL A 9 -5.14 -1.29 -3.44
CA VAL A 9 -3.98 -1.45 -4.32
C VAL A 9 -4.05 -2.80 -5.01
N THR A 10 -3.90 -2.80 -6.32
CA THR A 10 -3.88 -3.99 -7.17
C THR A 10 -2.61 -4.03 -8.02
N GLY A 11 -2.17 -5.22 -8.38
CA GLY A 11 -1.04 -5.42 -9.28
C GLY A 11 -0.78 -6.89 -9.55
N SER A 12 0.27 -7.17 -10.32
CA SER A 12 0.63 -8.53 -10.73
C SER A 12 1.73 -9.12 -9.83
N ILE A 13 1.55 -10.39 -9.46
CA ILE A 13 2.46 -11.20 -8.65
C ILE A 13 3.55 -11.77 -9.56
N VAL A 14 4.51 -10.92 -9.94
CA VAL A 14 5.62 -11.31 -10.83
C VAL A 14 7.00 -11.21 -10.18
N SER A 15 7.10 -10.51 -9.05
CA SER A 15 8.36 -10.31 -8.33
C SER A 15 8.71 -11.49 -7.43
N GLU A 16 10.00 -11.81 -7.33
CA GLU A 16 10.52 -12.77 -6.36
C GLU A 16 10.41 -12.28 -4.91
N TYR A 17 10.29 -10.97 -4.69
CA TYR A 17 10.14 -10.35 -3.37
C TYR A 17 8.68 -10.28 -2.87
N TYR A 18 7.72 -10.71 -3.69
CA TYR A 18 6.31 -10.70 -3.33
C TYR A 18 5.98 -11.55 -2.09
N PRO A 19 6.50 -12.79 -1.91
CA PRO A 19 6.24 -13.59 -0.72
C PRO A 19 6.64 -12.88 0.58
N GLU A 20 7.75 -12.14 0.58
CA GLU A 20 8.25 -11.40 1.73
C GLU A 20 7.39 -10.18 2.02
N LEU A 21 7.07 -9.36 1.01
CA LEU A 21 6.14 -8.24 1.15
C LEU A 21 4.80 -8.73 1.71
N LYS A 22 4.29 -9.85 1.18
CA LYS A 22 3.08 -10.49 1.66
C LYS A 22 3.18 -10.90 3.12
N ARG A 23 4.29 -11.53 3.51
CA ARG A 23 4.55 -11.94 4.91
C ARG A 23 4.48 -10.73 5.85
N ILE A 24 5.06 -9.61 5.45
CA ILE A 24 5.04 -8.38 6.24
C ILE A 24 3.62 -7.86 6.39
N LEU A 25 2.90 -7.67 5.29
CA LEU A 25 1.56 -7.13 5.33
C LEU A 25 0.56 -8.05 6.08
N ILE A 26 0.77 -9.38 6.04
CA ILE A 26 0.03 -10.31 6.91
C ILE A 26 0.38 -10.09 8.40
N SER A 27 1.63 -9.77 8.75
CA SER A 27 2.01 -9.41 10.12
C SER A 27 1.34 -8.11 10.57
N VAL A 28 1.16 -7.15 9.66
CA VAL A 28 0.41 -5.91 9.88
C VAL A 28 -1.08 -6.21 10.13
N GLN A 29 -1.70 -7.08 9.32
CA GLN A 29 -3.08 -7.53 9.52
C GLN A 29 -3.28 -8.19 10.90
N LYS A 30 -2.26 -8.95 11.35
CA LYS A 30 -2.23 -9.58 12.68
C LYS A 30 -1.93 -8.59 13.82
N ARG A 31 -1.78 -7.30 13.52
CA ARG A 31 -1.45 -6.23 14.47
C ARG A 31 -0.18 -6.52 15.27
N SER A 32 0.83 -7.06 14.58
CA SER A 32 2.16 -7.21 15.18
C SER A 32 2.69 -5.84 15.59
N ALA A 33 3.52 -5.78 16.62
CA ALA A 33 4.04 -4.51 17.11
C ALA A 33 4.88 -3.79 16.03
N PRO A 34 4.85 -2.45 15.93
CA PRO A 34 5.55 -1.70 14.88
C PRO A 34 7.04 -2.06 14.73
N TYR A 35 7.77 -2.18 15.84
CA TYR A 35 9.19 -2.56 15.84
C TYR A 35 9.47 -3.94 15.23
N VAL A 36 8.49 -4.86 15.28
CA VAL A 36 8.61 -6.18 14.62
C VAL A 36 8.51 -6.00 13.12
N ILE A 37 7.62 -5.14 12.65
CA ILE A 37 7.46 -4.85 11.22
C ILE A 37 8.69 -4.11 10.68
N GLU A 38 9.17 -3.09 11.38
CA GLU A 38 10.41 -2.36 11.05
C GLU A 38 11.60 -3.32 10.87
N GLY A 39 11.78 -4.25 11.82
CA GLY A 39 12.84 -5.25 11.73
C GLY A 39 12.74 -6.19 10.53
N MET A 40 11.55 -6.37 9.95
CA MET A 40 11.37 -7.16 8.73
C MET A 40 11.78 -6.41 7.46
N PHE A 41 11.73 -5.07 7.46
CA PHE A 41 12.08 -4.24 6.30
C PHE A 41 13.57 -3.90 6.22
N ALA A 42 14.27 -3.89 7.35
CA ALA A 42 15.73 -3.69 7.40
C ALA A 42 16.52 -4.66 6.52
N GLU A 43 15.95 -5.83 6.20
CA GLU A 43 16.55 -6.86 5.34
C GLU A 43 16.58 -6.46 3.84
N PHE A 44 15.81 -5.44 3.42
CA PHE A 44 15.64 -5.02 2.02
C PHE A 44 16.49 -3.81 1.62
N GLY A 45 17.31 -3.29 2.54
CA GLY A 45 18.23 -2.18 2.31
C GLY A 45 17.66 -0.80 2.68
N GLU A 46 18.55 0.20 2.71
CA GLU A 46 18.27 1.54 3.26
C GLU A 46 17.12 2.29 2.58
N VAL A 47 16.91 2.07 1.27
CA VAL A 47 15.85 2.76 0.51
C VAL A 47 14.46 2.24 0.89
N ALA A 48 14.31 0.92 1.00
CA ALA A 48 13.05 0.30 1.41
C ALA A 48 12.73 0.61 2.88
N ASP A 49 13.76 0.60 3.74
CA ASP A 49 13.65 0.97 5.14
C ASP A 49 13.20 2.43 5.32
N GLY A 50 13.76 3.36 4.53
CA GLY A 50 13.38 4.77 4.58
C GLY A 50 11.93 5.04 4.20
N LEU A 51 11.44 4.43 3.12
CA LEU A 51 10.04 4.58 2.69
C LEU A 51 9.07 3.90 3.66
N PHE A 52 9.46 2.75 4.20
CA PHE A 52 8.66 2.07 5.20
C PHE A 52 8.56 2.87 6.50
N SER A 53 9.68 3.43 6.96
CA SER A 53 9.73 4.27 8.15
C SER A 53 8.83 5.50 7.99
N ALA A 54 8.90 6.18 6.83
CA ALA A 54 8.02 7.30 6.52
C ALA A 54 6.53 6.89 6.58
N LEU A 55 6.20 5.73 6.00
CA LEU A 55 4.85 5.20 5.99
C LEU A 55 4.33 4.86 7.39
N LEU A 56 5.19 4.35 8.28
CA LEU A 56 4.84 4.15 9.68
C LEU A 56 4.72 5.46 10.45
N ASP A 57 5.63 6.40 10.29
CA ASP A 57 5.64 7.66 11.03
C ASP A 57 4.41 8.52 10.70
N ASP A 58 4.08 8.65 9.41
CA ASP A 58 3.02 9.54 8.95
C ASP A 58 1.65 8.84 8.86
N HIS A 59 1.64 7.52 8.64
CA HIS A 59 0.45 6.78 8.26
C HIS A 59 0.19 5.50 9.07
N LEU A 60 0.78 5.37 10.28
CA LEU A 60 0.62 4.20 11.16
C LEU A 60 -0.82 3.68 11.26
N GLY A 61 -1.76 4.58 11.56
CA GLY A 61 -3.16 4.23 11.80
C GLY A 61 -3.83 3.59 10.58
N LEU A 62 -3.58 4.16 9.39
CA LEU A 62 -4.06 3.62 8.12
C LEU A 62 -3.33 2.33 7.75
N PHE A 63 -2.01 2.28 7.91
CA PHE A 63 -1.25 1.09 7.53
C PHE A 63 -1.71 -0.16 8.29
N PHE A 64 -1.98 0.00 9.60
CA PHE A 64 -2.51 -1.06 10.47
C PHE A 64 -4.01 -1.34 10.29
N SER A 65 -4.73 -0.59 9.46
CA SER A 65 -6.14 -0.82 9.12
C SER A 65 -6.33 -1.64 7.86
N LEU A 66 -5.34 -2.48 7.51
CA LEU A 66 -5.44 -3.45 6.42
C LEU A 66 -6.61 -4.43 6.66
N ILE A 67 -7.60 -4.40 5.77
CA ILE A 67 -8.83 -5.20 5.84
C ILE A 67 -8.91 -6.29 4.77
N GLU A 68 -8.25 -6.12 3.63
CA GLU A 68 -8.32 -7.07 2.51
C GLU A 68 -6.93 -7.51 2.06
N VAL A 69 -6.77 -8.82 1.90
CA VAL A 69 -5.61 -9.45 1.24
C VAL A 69 -6.14 -10.59 0.38
N SER A 70 -6.14 -10.41 -0.93
CA SER A 70 -6.64 -11.41 -1.87
C SER A 70 -5.69 -11.60 -3.05
N GLU A 71 -5.64 -12.83 -3.55
CA GLU A 71 -4.80 -13.25 -4.67
C GLU A 71 -5.64 -14.08 -5.63
N THR A 72 -5.62 -13.76 -6.91
CA THR A 72 -6.40 -14.48 -7.92
C THR A 72 -5.68 -14.43 -9.26
N ASN A 73 -5.46 -15.59 -9.88
CA ASN A 73 -4.90 -15.73 -11.22
C ASN A 73 -3.55 -15.00 -11.46
N GLY A 74 -2.71 -14.89 -10.43
CA GLY A 74 -1.42 -14.21 -10.52
C GLY A 74 -1.49 -12.70 -10.30
N ASP A 75 -2.65 -12.17 -9.94
CA ASP A 75 -2.82 -10.80 -9.49
C ASP A 75 -3.14 -10.75 -7.99
N PHE A 76 -2.82 -9.63 -7.36
CA PHE A 76 -3.13 -9.36 -5.97
C PHE A 76 -4.09 -8.19 -5.83
N ARG A 77 -4.75 -8.14 -4.68
CA ARG A 77 -5.53 -6.99 -4.22
C ARG A 77 -5.38 -6.83 -2.70
N TRP A 78 -4.98 -5.63 -2.29
CA TRP A 78 -4.81 -5.23 -0.89
C TRP A 78 -5.75 -4.05 -0.60
N GLY A 79 -6.40 -4.07 0.56
CA GLY A 79 -7.39 -3.06 0.92
C GLY A 79 -7.21 -2.56 2.35
N TRP A 80 -7.31 -1.26 2.54
CA TRP A 80 -7.29 -0.56 3.83
C TRP A 80 -8.56 0.26 3.98
N GLU A 81 -9.00 0.44 5.23
CA GLU A 81 -10.17 1.26 5.56
C GLU A 81 -9.84 2.18 6.74
N GLY A 82 -10.12 3.48 6.62
CA GLY A 82 -9.85 4.40 7.71
C GLY A 82 -10.02 5.87 7.35
N TYR A 83 -9.36 6.72 8.14
CA TYR A 83 -9.55 8.18 8.11
C TYR A 83 -8.22 8.91 7.91
N GLY A 84 -8.28 10.03 7.18
CA GLY A 84 -7.16 10.96 6.99
C GLY A 84 -6.12 10.49 5.97
N TYR A 85 -5.42 11.42 5.32
CA TYR A 85 -4.24 11.21 4.45
C TYR A 85 -4.28 10.04 3.45
N ALA A 86 -5.47 9.64 2.98
CA ALA A 86 -5.63 8.44 2.14
C ALA A 86 -4.87 8.54 0.81
N GLU A 87 -4.78 9.73 0.22
CA GLU A 87 -4.11 9.97 -1.07
C GLU A 87 -2.59 9.91 -0.98
N SER A 88 -1.99 10.45 0.10
CA SER A 88 -0.55 10.36 0.32
C SER A 88 -0.17 8.94 0.73
N PHE A 89 -0.95 8.32 1.62
CA PHE A 89 -0.80 6.92 1.98
C PHE A 89 -0.83 6.01 0.75
N LEU A 90 -1.77 6.22 -0.17
CA LEU A 90 -1.85 5.44 -1.40
C LEU A 90 -0.55 5.56 -2.23
N GLN A 91 -0.03 6.77 -2.39
CA GLN A 91 1.19 6.99 -3.16
C GLN A 91 2.41 6.33 -2.51
N ASP A 92 2.54 6.43 -1.18
CA ASP A 92 3.65 5.81 -0.44
C ASP A 92 3.59 4.28 -0.52
N VAL A 93 2.39 3.69 -0.42
CA VAL A 93 2.20 2.23 -0.61
C VAL A 93 2.56 1.82 -2.04
N LEU A 94 2.15 2.57 -3.05
CA LEU A 94 2.47 2.28 -4.45
C LEU A 94 3.98 2.37 -4.69
N GLN A 95 4.65 3.38 -4.15
CA GLN A 95 6.10 3.53 -4.25
C GLN A 95 6.83 2.38 -3.54
N LEU A 96 6.37 1.97 -2.36
CA LEU A 96 6.89 0.80 -1.68
C LEU A 96 6.71 -0.46 -2.53
N PHE A 97 5.54 -0.70 -3.11
CA PHE A 97 5.27 -1.90 -3.88
C PHE A 97 6.08 -1.94 -5.19
N ASP A 98 6.29 -0.79 -5.81
CA ASP A 98 7.13 -0.65 -7.01
C ASP A 98 8.59 -1.00 -6.72
N LEU A 99 9.13 -0.56 -5.56
CA LEU A 99 10.47 -0.96 -5.13
C LEU A 99 10.63 -2.46 -4.91
N PHE A 100 9.57 -3.14 -4.50
CA PHE A 100 9.55 -4.60 -4.41
C PHE A 100 9.41 -5.27 -5.78
N GLY A 101 9.48 -4.51 -6.88
CA GLY A 101 9.47 -5.01 -8.25
C GLY A 101 8.10 -5.48 -8.73
N LEU A 102 7.02 -5.08 -8.04
CA LEU A 102 5.66 -5.40 -8.46
C LEU A 102 5.28 -4.59 -9.70
N GLN A 103 4.47 -5.19 -10.59
CA GLN A 103 4.12 -4.59 -11.87
C GLN A 103 2.61 -4.38 -12.00
N ASN A 104 2.20 -3.59 -12.99
CA ASN A 104 0.80 -3.23 -13.24
C ASN A 104 0.11 -2.63 -12.00
N LEU A 105 0.88 -1.87 -11.20
CA LEU A 105 0.42 -1.31 -9.95
C LEU A 105 -0.61 -0.20 -10.20
N LYS A 106 -1.75 -0.35 -9.54
CA LYS A 106 -2.84 0.62 -9.55
C LYS A 106 -3.38 0.78 -8.14
N GLY A 107 -3.60 2.03 -7.76
CA GLY A 107 -4.19 2.42 -6.49
C GLY A 107 -5.51 3.18 -6.69
N GLU A 108 -6.48 2.96 -5.82
CA GLU A 108 -7.73 3.71 -5.79
C GLU A 108 -8.13 4.05 -4.36
N VAL A 109 -8.40 5.32 -4.09
CA VAL A 109 -9.08 5.80 -2.88
C VAL A 109 -10.54 6.08 -3.24
N TYR A 110 -11.44 5.39 -2.56
CA TYR A 110 -12.88 5.55 -2.72
C TYR A 110 -13.39 6.51 -1.63
N GLY A 111 -13.73 7.74 -2.04
CA GLY A 111 -14.45 8.70 -1.21
C GLY A 111 -15.97 8.61 -1.43
N ASP A 112 -16.70 9.55 -0.81
CA ASP A 112 -18.16 9.60 -0.91
C ASP A 112 -18.63 9.90 -2.34
N GLU A 113 -18.00 10.89 -3.00
CA GLU A 113 -18.44 11.42 -4.30
C GLU A 113 -17.43 11.17 -5.45
N GLU A 114 -16.16 10.93 -5.14
CA GLU A 114 -15.08 10.83 -6.13
C GLU A 114 -14.15 9.64 -5.85
N ILE A 115 -13.47 9.19 -6.90
CA ILE A 115 -12.42 8.18 -6.82
C ILE A 115 -11.09 8.85 -7.18
N TYR A 116 -10.15 8.90 -6.24
CA TYR A 116 -8.78 9.27 -6.52
C TYR A 116 -8.02 8.03 -6.97
N ARG A 117 -7.61 7.99 -8.24
CA ARG A 117 -6.95 6.85 -8.87
C ARG A 117 -5.50 7.20 -9.17
N CYS A 118 -4.59 6.31 -8.83
CA CYS A 118 -3.18 6.39 -9.20
C CYS A 118 -2.75 5.15 -9.99
N ILE A 119 -1.87 5.34 -10.98
CA ILE A 119 -1.26 4.27 -11.78
C ILE A 119 0.25 4.47 -11.75
N VAL A 120 0.99 3.41 -11.45
CA VAL A 120 2.46 3.45 -11.52
C VAL A 120 2.89 3.18 -12.95
N THR A 121 3.70 4.09 -13.48
CA THR A 121 4.35 3.97 -14.80
C THR A 121 5.84 3.69 -14.62
N ALA A 122 6.57 3.56 -15.73
CA ALA A 122 8.02 3.36 -15.67
C ALA A 122 8.78 4.57 -15.07
N ASP A 123 8.19 5.77 -15.12
CA ASP A 123 8.87 7.03 -14.80
C ASP A 123 8.22 7.80 -13.63
N SER A 124 6.96 7.49 -13.28
CA SER A 124 6.18 8.27 -12.31
C SER A 124 4.99 7.49 -11.73
N ILE A 125 4.40 8.03 -10.66
CA ILE A 125 3.05 7.69 -10.22
C ILE A 125 2.13 8.80 -10.74
N ASP A 126 1.22 8.44 -11.64
CA ASP A 126 0.27 9.38 -12.24
C ASP A 126 -1.09 9.23 -11.56
N CYS A 127 -1.63 10.33 -11.01
CA CYS A 127 -2.88 10.33 -10.27
C CYS A 127 -3.93 11.30 -10.84
N GLU A 128 -5.18 10.89 -10.80
CA GLU A 128 -6.33 11.65 -11.29
C GLU A 128 -7.57 11.43 -10.40
N TYR A 129 -8.47 12.42 -10.37
CA TYR A 129 -9.82 12.25 -9.82
C TYR A 129 -10.77 11.81 -10.93
N VAL A 130 -11.57 10.79 -10.64
CA VAL A 130 -12.57 10.22 -11.56
C VAL A 130 -13.94 10.33 -10.90
N GLU A 131 -14.92 10.88 -11.64
CA GLU A 131 -16.32 10.88 -11.21
C GLU A 131 -16.85 9.44 -11.13
N ARG A 132 -17.71 9.21 -10.13
CA ARG A 132 -18.20 7.87 -9.79
C ARG A 132 -19.31 7.38 -10.70
#